data_AF-A0A2A8BNR8-F1
#
_entry.id   AF-A0A2A8BNR8-F1
#
_cell.length_a   1.000
_cell.length_b   1.000
_cell.length_c   1.000
_cell.angle_alpha   90.00
_cell.angle_beta   90.00
_cell.angle_gamma   90.00
#
_symmetry.space_group_name_H-M   'P 1'
#
loop_
_entity.id
_entity.type
_entity.pdbx_description
1 polymer ?
#
loop_
_entity_poly.entity_id
_entity_poly.type
_entity_poly.pdbx_seq_one_letter_code
_entity_poly.pdbx_strand_id
1 'polypeptide(L)'
;IYKNSSDYFIELAGALYTNGKDSYKLVRNPYTRAVSSFFSLIAPPHIENPAWNPIRNFYYGNEFCNKPISFKIFLYYLKAQMKDLQQVDPHLMQQYEPAEEEFVTKYIYLENFSTEIAHLEQTYQLKTSPLHILTKSWHHQKERAIFRGDFADADITDPLFPRLPTYDSFYDYETIQLVQDIFNKDFSTYNYPLTPLKNK
;
A
#
# COMPACT_ATOMS: atom_id res chain seq x y z
N ILE A 1 -1.95 8.40 -25.84
CA ILE A 1 -1.18 8.25 -24.58
C ILE A 1 0.18 8.89 -24.84
N TYR A 2 0.59 9.88 -24.03
CA TYR A 2 1.84 10.64 -24.25
C TYR A 2 3.10 9.74 -24.25
N LYS A 3 3.03 8.60 -23.57
CA LYS A 3 4.07 7.55 -23.54
C LYS A 3 4.32 6.83 -24.88
N ASN A 4 3.51 7.08 -25.92
CA ASN A 4 3.65 6.42 -27.23
C ASN A 4 4.57 7.18 -28.21
N SER A 5 5.19 8.29 -27.79
CA SER A 5 6.22 8.97 -28.60
C SER A 5 7.53 8.19 -28.57
N SER A 6 8.25 8.12 -29.70
CA SER A 6 9.57 7.48 -29.79
C SER A 6 10.59 8.08 -28.83
N ASP A 7 10.44 9.37 -28.55
CA ASP A 7 11.43 10.14 -27.80
C ASP A 7 11.02 10.36 -26.33
N TYR A 8 9.86 9.83 -25.92
CA TYR A 8 9.28 10.07 -24.60
C TYR A 8 10.26 9.77 -23.45
N PHE A 9 10.98 8.65 -23.51
CA PHE A 9 11.92 8.27 -22.44
C PHE A 9 13.18 9.13 -22.44
N ILE A 10 13.65 9.58 -23.61
CA ILE A 10 14.80 10.47 -23.73
C ILE A 10 14.45 11.86 -23.19
N GLU A 11 13.29 12.39 -23.59
CA GLU A 11 12.77 13.67 -23.08
C GLU A 11 12.49 13.62 -21.58
N LEU A 12 11.92 12.52 -21.09
CA LEU A 12 11.66 12.31 -19.66
C LEU A 12 12.97 12.27 -18.87
N ALA A 13 13.96 11.49 -19.33
CA ALA A 13 15.27 11.42 -18.69
C ALA A 13 15.92 12.82 -18.66
N GLY A 14 15.93 13.53 -19.79
CA GLY A 14 16.45 14.90 -19.85
C GLY A 14 15.74 15.86 -18.90
N ALA A 15 14.40 15.81 -18.82
CA ALA A 15 13.62 16.65 -17.91
C ALA A 15 13.89 16.34 -16.44
N LEU A 16 14.07 15.05 -16.11
CA LEU A 16 14.42 14.59 -14.76
C LEU A 16 15.83 15.04 -14.36
N TYR A 17 16.83 14.84 -15.23
CA TYR A 17 18.22 15.26 -14.95
C TYR A 17 18.41 16.77 -14.83
N THR A 18 17.58 17.56 -15.51
CA THR A 18 17.65 19.03 -15.48
C THR A 18 16.79 19.66 -14.40
N ASN A 19 16.03 18.87 -13.63
CA ASN A 19 14.98 19.36 -12.73
C ASN A 19 14.03 20.37 -13.42
N GLY A 20 13.83 20.20 -14.73
CA GLY A 20 13.08 21.15 -15.56
C GLY A 20 11.57 21.10 -15.32
N LYS A 21 11.08 20.09 -14.61
CA LYS A 21 9.68 19.92 -14.21
C LYS A 21 9.59 19.41 -12.79
N ASP A 22 8.58 19.88 -12.09
CA ASP A 22 8.24 19.32 -10.78
C ASP A 22 7.78 17.86 -10.93
N SER A 23 8.30 17.03 -10.02
CA SER A 23 8.05 15.60 -9.97
C SER A 23 7.34 15.24 -8.68
N TYR A 24 6.25 14.49 -8.81
CA TYR A 24 5.41 14.08 -7.70
C TYR A 24 5.31 12.56 -7.63
N LYS A 25 5.33 12.01 -6.43
CA LYS A 25 5.00 10.61 -6.17
C LYS A 25 3.75 10.51 -5.29
N LEU A 26 2.84 9.63 -5.67
CA LEU A 26 1.68 9.27 -4.85
C LEU A 26 2.12 8.30 -3.75
N VAL A 27 2.02 8.73 -2.51
CA VAL A 27 2.43 7.97 -1.33
C VAL A 27 1.22 7.71 -0.42
N ARG A 28 1.30 6.66 0.39
CA ARG A 28 0.22 6.25 1.29
C ARG A 28 0.79 5.93 2.66
N ASN A 29 0.02 6.20 3.71
CA ASN A 29 0.38 5.88 5.08
C ASN A 29 0.70 4.38 5.22
N PRO A 30 1.89 4.01 5.74
CA PRO A 30 2.34 2.62 5.76
C PRO A 30 1.41 1.66 6.52
N TYR A 31 0.75 2.12 7.59
CA TYR A 31 -0.24 1.31 8.29
C TYR A 31 -1.42 0.96 7.37
N THR A 32 -2.00 1.98 6.71
CA THR A 32 -3.10 1.70 5.79
C THR A 32 -2.68 0.87 4.58
N ARG A 33 -1.42 1.03 4.13
CA ARG A 33 -0.84 0.24 3.06
C ARG A 33 -0.75 -1.23 3.46
N ALA A 34 -0.17 -1.54 4.61
CA ALA A 34 0.00 -2.91 5.09
C ALA A 34 -1.34 -3.68 5.17
N VAL A 35 -2.38 -3.08 5.76
CA VAL A 35 -3.71 -3.72 5.81
C VAL A 35 -4.34 -3.83 4.42
N SER A 36 -4.17 -2.83 3.56
CA SER A 36 -4.67 -2.89 2.18
C SER A 36 -4.00 -3.99 1.37
N SER A 37 -2.70 -4.21 1.56
CA SER A 37 -1.95 -5.31 0.95
C SER A 37 -2.46 -6.64 1.48
N PHE A 38 -2.69 -6.78 2.78
CA PHE A 38 -3.31 -7.97 3.37
C PHE A 38 -4.70 -8.26 2.77
N PHE A 39 -5.55 -7.25 2.59
CA PHE A 39 -6.87 -7.42 1.97
C PHE A 39 -6.83 -7.83 0.50
N SER A 40 -5.75 -7.55 -0.22
CA SER A 40 -5.59 -8.08 -1.59
C SER A 40 -5.45 -9.61 -1.61
N LEU A 41 -5.17 -10.24 -0.46
CA LEU A 41 -5.16 -11.68 -0.32
C LEU A 41 -6.57 -12.29 -0.24
N ILE A 42 -7.62 -11.49 -0.01
CA ILE A 42 -9.01 -11.98 0.01
C ILE A 42 -9.41 -12.39 -1.41
N ALA A 43 -9.51 -13.70 -1.64
CA ALA A 43 -10.01 -14.22 -2.89
C ALA A 43 -11.54 -14.12 -3.00
N PRO A 44 -12.10 -14.14 -4.23
CA PRO A 44 -13.52 -14.34 -4.42
C PRO A 44 -13.99 -15.65 -3.75
N PRO A 45 -15.28 -15.75 -3.35
CA PRO A 45 -15.82 -16.97 -2.76
C PRO A 45 -15.54 -18.20 -3.63
N HIS A 46 -15.12 -19.30 -2.98
CA HIS A 46 -14.79 -20.58 -3.61
C HIS A 46 -13.57 -20.58 -4.53
N ILE A 47 -12.77 -19.51 -4.52
CA ILE A 47 -11.48 -19.45 -5.23
C ILE A 47 -10.38 -19.39 -4.18
N GLU A 48 -9.37 -20.25 -4.29
CA GLU A 48 -8.18 -20.17 -3.45
C GLU A 48 -7.20 -19.13 -4.03
N ASN A 49 -6.69 -18.23 -3.19
CA ASN A 49 -5.69 -17.28 -3.64
C ASN A 49 -4.32 -17.99 -3.74
N PRO A 50 -3.66 -18.04 -4.92
CA PRO A 50 -2.34 -18.67 -5.02
C PRO A 50 -1.28 -18.00 -4.13
N ALA A 51 -1.48 -16.74 -3.72
CA ALA A 51 -0.60 -16.06 -2.78
C ALA A 51 -0.61 -16.66 -1.37
N TRP A 52 -1.60 -17.50 -1.02
CA TRP A 52 -1.67 -18.17 0.29
C TRP A 52 -0.64 -19.28 0.45
N ASN A 53 -0.30 -19.99 -0.63
CA ASN A 53 0.63 -21.11 -0.63
C ASN A 53 2.04 -20.73 -0.11
N PRO A 54 2.72 -19.70 -0.65
CA PRO A 54 4.04 -19.31 -0.15
C PRO A 54 4.01 -18.81 1.30
N ILE A 55 2.92 -18.16 1.74
CA ILE A 55 2.75 -17.72 3.12
C ILE A 55 2.65 -18.94 4.05
N ARG A 56 1.84 -19.93 3.69
CA ARG A 56 1.69 -21.18 4.44
C ARG A 56 2.98 -21.99 4.46
N ASN A 57 3.69 -22.06 3.34
CA ASN A 57 4.99 -22.72 3.30
C ASN A 57 5.99 -22.07 4.26
N PHE A 58 6.07 -20.74 4.23
CA PHE A 58 6.95 -19.97 5.10
C PHE A 58 6.67 -20.22 6.59
N TYR A 59 5.40 -20.16 7.00
CA TYR A 59 5.06 -20.20 8.42
C TYR A 59 4.84 -21.62 8.97
N TYR A 60 4.33 -22.53 8.14
CA TYR A 60 3.97 -23.90 8.55
C TYR A 60 4.85 -25.00 7.94
N GLY A 61 5.73 -24.68 6.98
CA GLY A 61 6.54 -25.66 6.25
C GLY A 61 5.76 -26.54 5.27
N ASN A 62 4.52 -26.15 4.93
CA ASN A 62 3.67 -26.88 3.99
C ASN A 62 2.73 -25.93 3.26
N GLU A 63 2.94 -25.76 1.95
CA GLU A 63 2.18 -24.84 1.10
C GLU A 63 0.71 -25.25 0.89
N PHE A 64 0.39 -26.55 0.97
CA PHE A 64 -0.94 -27.11 0.72
C PHE A 64 -1.75 -27.37 2.00
N CYS A 65 -1.28 -26.89 3.16
CA CYS A 65 -2.03 -27.08 4.41
C CYS A 65 -3.25 -26.15 4.47
N ASN A 66 -4.35 -26.61 5.06
CA ASN A 66 -5.54 -25.78 5.29
C ASN A 66 -5.45 -24.98 6.59
N LYS A 67 -4.28 -24.40 6.88
CA LYS A 67 -4.04 -23.63 8.10
C LYS A 67 -4.34 -22.13 7.90
N PRO A 68 -4.73 -21.43 8.97
CA PRO A 68 -5.16 -20.04 8.90
C PRO A 68 -4.03 -19.10 8.46
N ILE A 69 -4.42 -17.98 7.85
CA ILE A 69 -3.50 -16.87 7.51
C ILE A 69 -4.00 -15.61 8.20
N SER A 70 -3.26 -15.17 9.21
CA SER A 70 -3.53 -13.92 9.93
C SER A 70 -2.67 -12.76 9.43
N PHE A 71 -3.04 -11.54 9.85
CA PHE A 71 -2.25 -10.35 9.53
C PHE A 71 -0.84 -10.44 10.10
N LYS A 72 -0.66 -10.98 11.31
CA LYS A 72 0.68 -11.22 11.89
C LYS A 72 1.52 -12.17 11.05
N ILE A 73 0.95 -13.31 10.65
CA ILE A 73 1.65 -14.30 9.80
C ILE A 73 2.08 -13.63 8.49
N PHE A 74 1.19 -12.85 7.89
CA PHE A 74 1.48 -12.08 6.69
C PHE A 74 2.61 -11.06 6.89
N LEU A 75 2.63 -10.30 7.98
CA LEU A 75 3.71 -9.35 8.27
C LEU A 75 5.06 -10.05 8.48
N TYR A 76 5.10 -11.19 9.17
CA TYR A 76 6.32 -11.99 9.29
C TYR A 76 6.81 -12.49 7.93
N TYR A 77 5.89 -12.95 7.09
CA TYR A 77 6.21 -13.33 5.73
C TYR A 77 6.82 -12.15 4.96
N LEU A 78 6.18 -10.97 4.96
CA LEU A 78 6.72 -9.78 4.30
C LEU A 78 8.12 -9.42 4.81
N LYS A 79 8.33 -9.39 6.13
CA LYS A 79 9.63 -9.09 6.74
C LYS A 79 10.72 -10.07 6.28
N ALA A 80 10.39 -11.34 6.10
CA ALA A 80 11.34 -12.33 5.58
C ALA A 80 11.63 -12.12 4.09
N GLN A 81 10.61 -11.79 3.29
CA GLN A 81 10.75 -11.56 1.86
C GLN A 81 11.52 -10.28 1.50
N MET A 82 11.48 -9.25 2.35
CA MET A 82 12.22 -7.99 2.14
C MET A 82 13.74 -8.11 2.09
N LYS A 83 14.29 -9.31 2.34
CA LYS A 83 15.72 -9.61 2.15
C LYS A 83 16.09 -9.86 0.68
N ASP A 84 15.12 -10.16 -0.18
CA ASP A 84 15.30 -10.39 -1.61
C ASP A 84 14.21 -9.65 -2.42
N LEU A 85 14.43 -8.36 -2.62
CA LEU A 85 13.47 -7.42 -3.21
C LEU A 85 13.15 -7.70 -4.70
N GLN A 86 13.91 -8.57 -5.37
CA GLN A 86 13.74 -8.80 -6.82
C GLN A 86 12.57 -9.74 -7.16
N GLN A 87 11.99 -10.44 -6.18
CA GLN A 87 10.94 -11.45 -6.41
C GLN A 87 9.60 -11.15 -5.72
N VAL A 88 9.50 -10.02 -5.00
CA VAL A 88 8.31 -9.69 -4.22
C VAL A 88 7.41 -8.77 -5.03
N ASP A 89 6.10 -9.02 -5.00
CA ASP A 89 5.11 -8.14 -5.60
C ASP A 89 5.28 -6.70 -5.06
N PRO A 90 5.55 -5.70 -5.91
CA PRO A 90 5.69 -4.30 -5.50
C PRO A 90 4.47 -3.74 -4.75
N HIS A 91 3.30 -4.37 -4.88
CA HIS A 91 2.10 -4.02 -4.10
C HIS A 91 2.18 -4.42 -2.62
N LEU A 92 3.11 -5.31 -2.26
CA LEU A 92 3.32 -5.80 -0.88
C LEU A 92 4.51 -5.13 -0.19
N MET A 93 5.36 -4.44 -0.95
CA MET A 93 6.61 -3.84 -0.47
C MET A 93 6.43 -2.41 0.04
N GLN A 94 7.46 -1.88 0.69
CA GLN A 94 7.59 -0.44 0.92
C GLN A 94 7.48 0.33 -0.41
N GLN A 95 6.99 1.56 -0.37
CA GLN A 95 6.90 2.38 -1.57
C GLN A 95 8.26 3.01 -1.91
N TYR A 96 9.09 3.31 -0.92
CA TYR A 96 10.38 3.95 -1.10
C TYR A 96 11.33 3.09 -1.95
N GLU A 97 11.79 3.69 -3.03
CA GLU A 97 12.86 3.19 -3.88
C GLU A 97 14.16 3.94 -3.56
N PRO A 98 15.30 3.24 -3.42
CA PRO A 98 16.58 3.91 -3.19
C PRO A 98 16.89 4.97 -4.26
N ALA A 99 17.35 6.15 -3.82
CA ALA A 99 17.70 7.29 -4.67
C ALA A 99 16.52 7.92 -5.43
N GLU A 100 15.27 7.62 -5.07
CA GLU A 100 14.12 8.27 -5.69
C GLU A 100 14.10 9.78 -5.45
N GLU A 101 14.70 10.25 -4.35
CA GLU A 101 14.83 11.66 -3.99
C GLU A 101 15.66 12.47 -5.00
N GLU A 102 16.49 11.82 -5.82
CA GLU A 102 17.20 12.46 -6.93
C GLU A 102 16.23 12.94 -8.01
N PHE A 103 15.05 12.31 -8.10
CA PHE A 103 14.08 12.54 -9.16
C PHE A 103 12.73 13.00 -8.65
N VAL A 104 12.34 12.67 -7.41
CA VAL A 104 11.03 12.94 -6.79
C VAL A 104 11.26 13.79 -5.55
N THR A 105 10.89 15.06 -5.63
CA THR A 105 11.07 16.01 -4.53
C THR A 105 9.76 16.38 -3.83
N LYS A 106 8.61 15.95 -4.38
CA LYS A 106 7.28 16.28 -3.87
C LYS A 106 6.41 15.03 -3.77
N TYR A 107 5.51 15.03 -2.80
CA TYR A 107 4.64 13.90 -2.51
C TYR A 107 3.18 14.31 -2.54
N ILE A 108 2.36 13.47 -3.16
CA ILE A 108 0.90 13.54 -3.08
C ILE A 108 0.48 12.47 -2.07
N TYR A 109 -0.08 12.88 -0.95
CA TYR A 109 -0.57 11.96 0.07
C TYR A 109 -1.94 11.41 -0.34
N LEU A 110 -2.06 10.09 -0.46
CA LEU A 110 -3.30 9.45 -0.89
C LEU A 110 -4.48 9.78 0.04
N GLU A 111 -4.22 9.95 1.34
CA GLU A 111 -5.23 10.33 2.34
C GLU A 111 -5.84 11.71 2.06
N ASN A 112 -5.10 12.58 1.35
CA ASN A 112 -5.50 13.94 1.01
C ASN A 112 -5.69 14.11 -0.51
N PHE A 113 -5.79 13.02 -1.27
CA PHE A 113 -5.68 13.02 -2.73
C PHE A 113 -6.52 14.10 -3.43
N SER A 114 -7.80 14.25 -3.05
CA SER A 114 -8.67 15.25 -3.70
C SER A 114 -8.18 16.69 -3.50
N THR A 115 -7.72 17.01 -2.29
CA THR A 115 -7.20 18.35 -1.94
C THR A 115 -5.87 18.61 -2.64
N GLU A 116 -4.97 17.61 -2.66
CA GLU A 116 -3.68 17.70 -3.33
C GLU A 116 -3.84 17.90 -4.84
N ILE A 117 -4.71 17.12 -5.50
CA ILE A 117 -4.96 17.27 -6.94
C ILE A 117 -5.57 18.65 -7.26
N ALA A 118 -6.54 19.12 -6.46
CA ALA A 118 -7.11 20.45 -6.65
C ALA A 118 -6.06 21.56 -6.51
N HIS A 119 -5.10 21.41 -5.58
CA HIS A 119 -4.00 22.34 -5.43
C HIS A 119 -3.02 22.32 -6.62
N LEU A 120 -2.71 21.15 -7.15
CA LEU A 120 -1.88 21.01 -8.35
C LEU A 120 -2.55 21.62 -9.58
N GLU A 121 -3.86 21.40 -9.73
CA GLU A 121 -4.65 21.99 -10.81
C GLU A 121 -4.60 23.52 -10.78
N GLN A 122 -4.70 24.12 -9.59
CA GLN A 122 -4.55 25.57 -9.43
C GLN A 122 -3.12 26.04 -9.72
N THR A 123 -2.13 25.34 -9.17
CA THR A 123 -0.70 25.70 -9.27
C THR A 123 -0.22 25.71 -10.72
N TYR A 124 -0.61 24.71 -11.51
CA TYR A 124 -0.19 24.57 -12.91
C TYR A 124 -1.27 24.98 -13.92
N GLN A 125 -2.38 25.59 -13.46
CA GLN A 125 -3.50 26.02 -14.30
C GLN A 125 -4.07 24.88 -15.19
N LEU A 126 -4.20 23.69 -14.61
CA LEU A 126 -4.71 22.51 -15.30
C LEU A 126 -6.24 22.51 -15.33
N LYS A 127 -6.80 21.68 -16.22
CA LYS A 127 -8.23 21.40 -16.22
C LYS A 127 -8.61 20.63 -14.96
N THR A 128 -9.76 20.98 -14.38
CA THR A 128 -10.32 20.28 -13.23
C THR A 128 -10.63 18.82 -13.55
N SER A 129 -10.13 17.92 -12.71
CA SER A 129 -10.37 16.49 -12.79
C SER A 129 -11.74 16.13 -12.19
N PRO A 130 -12.41 15.09 -12.70
CA PRO A 130 -13.65 14.60 -12.11
C PRO A 130 -13.37 13.79 -10.83
N LEU A 131 -12.87 14.45 -9.78
CA LEU A 131 -12.40 13.82 -8.53
C LEU A 131 -13.49 12.94 -7.89
N HIS A 132 -14.76 13.36 -7.95
CA HIS A 132 -15.88 12.58 -7.44
C HIS A 132 -16.05 11.20 -8.08
N ILE A 133 -15.52 10.98 -9.28
CA ILE A 133 -15.51 9.68 -9.97
C ILE A 133 -14.25 8.91 -9.56
N LEU A 134 -13.10 9.59 -9.55
CA LEU A 134 -11.80 8.98 -9.29
C LEU A 134 -11.65 8.48 -7.86
N THR A 135 -12.22 9.18 -6.88
CA THR A 135 -12.11 8.83 -5.45
C THR A 135 -13.19 7.87 -4.96
N LYS A 136 -14.26 7.65 -5.73
CA LYS A 136 -15.32 6.67 -5.41
C LYS A 136 -15.04 5.26 -5.92
N SER A 137 -13.78 4.95 -6.24
CA SER A 137 -13.35 3.63 -6.70
C SER A 137 -13.67 2.55 -5.67
N TRP A 138 -13.94 1.32 -6.13
CA TRP A 138 -14.07 0.13 -5.30
C TRP A 138 -12.89 -0.09 -4.35
N HIS A 139 -11.74 0.53 -4.59
CA HIS A 139 -10.55 0.45 -3.72
C HIS A 139 -10.53 1.48 -2.58
N HIS A 140 -11.37 2.52 -2.63
CA HIS A 140 -11.52 3.53 -1.55
C HIS A 140 -12.64 3.11 -0.59
N GLN A 141 -12.38 2.08 0.21
CA GLN A 141 -13.39 1.45 1.08
C GLN A 141 -13.32 1.92 2.54
N LYS A 142 -12.52 2.94 2.86
CA LYS A 142 -12.38 3.44 4.24
C LYS A 142 -13.73 3.82 4.86
N GLU A 143 -14.63 4.41 4.09
CA GLU A 143 -15.98 4.77 4.52
C GLU A 143 -16.91 3.55 4.71
N ARG A 144 -16.57 2.41 4.11
CA ARG A 144 -17.33 1.15 4.20
C ARG A 144 -16.77 0.21 5.28
N ALA A 145 -15.60 0.51 5.83
CA ALA A 145 -14.98 -0.26 6.89
C ALA A 145 -15.66 0.05 8.23
N ILE A 146 -16.61 -0.79 8.63
CA ILE A 146 -17.44 -0.59 9.82
C ILE A 146 -17.21 -1.65 10.91
N PHE A 147 -16.54 -2.75 10.59
CA PHE A 147 -16.30 -3.84 11.54
C PHE A 147 -15.07 -3.51 12.41
N ARG A 148 -15.32 -3.31 13.70
CA ARG A 148 -14.27 -3.09 14.71
C ARG A 148 -14.05 -4.36 15.52
N GLY A 149 -12.81 -4.65 15.90
CA GLY A 149 -12.48 -5.83 16.69
C GLY A 149 -10.98 -6.03 16.83
N ASP A 150 -10.59 -7.24 17.24
CA ASP A 150 -9.21 -7.70 17.17
C ASP A 150 -9.08 -8.68 16.00
N PHE A 151 -8.46 -8.21 14.92
CA PHE A 151 -8.25 -8.99 13.69
C PHE A 151 -6.77 -9.25 13.42
N ALA A 152 -5.86 -8.93 14.35
CA ALA A 152 -4.42 -9.17 14.16
C ALA A 152 -4.12 -10.66 13.93
N ASP A 153 -4.84 -11.54 14.66
CA ASP A 153 -4.73 -13.00 14.61
C ASP A 153 -5.88 -13.69 13.85
N ALA A 154 -6.83 -12.93 13.31
CA ALA A 154 -7.99 -13.49 12.62
C ALA A 154 -7.61 -14.11 11.27
N ASP A 155 -8.27 -15.22 10.92
CA ASP A 155 -8.00 -15.97 9.69
C ASP A 155 -8.70 -15.35 8.47
N ILE A 156 -7.92 -14.80 7.55
CA ILE A 156 -8.44 -14.21 6.31
C ILE A 156 -9.01 -15.25 5.33
N THR A 157 -8.70 -16.53 5.54
CA THR A 157 -9.19 -17.62 4.70
C THR A 157 -10.58 -18.12 5.13
N ASP A 158 -11.05 -17.71 6.30
CA ASP A 158 -12.41 -18.00 6.77
C ASP A 158 -13.44 -17.28 5.88
N PRO A 159 -14.41 -17.99 5.27
CA PRO A 159 -15.50 -17.37 4.52
C PRO A 159 -16.35 -16.38 5.34
N LEU A 160 -16.32 -16.50 6.66
CA LEU A 160 -16.98 -15.60 7.61
C LEU A 160 -16.11 -14.39 8.00
N PHE A 161 -14.85 -14.32 7.53
CA PHE A 161 -14.00 -13.17 7.77
C PHE A 161 -14.70 -11.90 7.29
N PRO A 162 -14.82 -10.87 8.14
CA PRO A 162 -15.49 -9.64 7.77
C PRO A 162 -14.82 -9.03 6.54
N ARG A 163 -15.63 -8.61 5.57
CA ARG A 163 -15.08 -8.11 4.30
C ARG A 163 -14.34 -6.79 4.44
N LEU A 164 -14.69 -5.96 5.43
CA LEU A 164 -14.13 -4.62 5.61
C LEU A 164 -13.97 -4.24 7.09
N PRO A 165 -13.01 -4.83 7.83
CA PRO A 165 -12.65 -4.32 9.13
C PRO A 165 -11.98 -2.96 9.04
N THR A 166 -12.11 -2.18 10.09
CA THR A 166 -11.38 -0.93 10.22
C THR A 166 -9.88 -1.20 10.34
N TYR A 167 -9.06 -0.35 9.73
CA TYR A 167 -7.60 -0.57 9.73
C TYR A 167 -6.98 -0.64 11.12
N ASP A 168 -7.52 0.10 12.09
CA ASP A 168 -7.07 0.07 13.50
C ASP A 168 -7.28 -1.29 14.16
N SER A 169 -8.21 -2.11 13.67
CA SER A 169 -8.51 -3.42 14.26
C SER A 169 -7.43 -4.48 13.99
N PHE A 170 -6.42 -4.17 13.16
CA PHE A 170 -5.29 -5.06 12.88
C PHE A 170 -4.04 -4.72 13.71
N TYR A 171 -4.11 -3.68 14.55
CA TYR A 171 -2.94 -3.13 15.22
C TYR A 171 -2.96 -3.36 16.74
N ASP A 172 -2.27 -4.43 17.13
CA ASP A 172 -1.76 -4.64 18.48
C ASP A 172 -0.28 -4.20 18.59
N TYR A 173 0.33 -4.38 19.76
CA TYR A 173 1.72 -3.96 19.98
C TYR A 173 2.71 -4.61 18.99
N GLU A 174 2.54 -5.89 18.70
CA GLU A 174 3.45 -6.67 17.86
C GLU A 174 3.34 -6.28 16.38
N THR A 175 2.13 -6.20 15.86
CA THR A 175 1.86 -5.79 14.46
C THR A 175 2.31 -4.34 14.19
N ILE A 176 2.20 -3.45 15.18
CA ILE A 176 2.73 -2.09 15.09
C ILE A 176 4.25 -2.13 14.89
N GLN A 177 4.97 -2.88 15.73
CA GLN A 177 6.43 -3.00 15.61
C GLN A 177 6.84 -3.61 14.27
N LEU A 178 6.14 -4.65 13.82
CA LEU A 178 6.40 -5.27 12.52
C LEU A 178 6.21 -4.28 11.37
N VAL A 179 5.12 -3.52 11.34
CA VAL A 179 4.91 -2.52 10.26
C VAL A 179 5.95 -1.40 10.31
N GLN A 180 6.33 -0.92 11.49
CA GLN A 180 7.38 0.10 11.60
C GLN A 180 8.73 -0.39 11.09
N ASP A 181 9.06 -1.66 11.33
CA ASP A 181 10.31 -2.26 10.85
C ASP A 181 10.29 -2.49 9.33
N ILE A 182 9.22 -3.12 8.83
CA ILE A 182 9.02 -3.46 7.41
C ILE A 182 8.98 -2.19 6.54
N PHE A 183 8.31 -1.14 6.99
CA PHE A 183 8.07 0.08 6.21
C PHE A 183 8.85 1.30 6.73
N ASN A 184 9.95 1.09 7.45
CA ASN A 184 10.72 2.16 8.10
C ASN A 184 11.06 3.31 7.13
N LYS A 185 11.53 2.96 5.93
CA LYS A 185 11.89 3.96 4.91
C LYS A 185 10.71 4.81 4.47
N ASP A 186 9.52 4.23 4.32
CA ASP A 186 8.32 5.00 3.98
C ASP A 186 7.96 5.99 5.09
N PHE A 187 8.08 5.58 6.37
CA PHE A 187 7.86 6.49 7.49
C PHE A 187 8.85 7.65 7.50
N SER A 188 10.15 7.34 7.37
CA SER A 188 11.19 8.36 7.45
C SER A 188 11.21 9.29 6.23
N THR A 189 11.05 8.76 5.02
CA THR A 189 11.18 9.54 3.78
C THR A 189 9.94 10.40 3.54
N TYR A 190 8.75 9.84 3.76
CA TYR A 190 7.49 10.54 3.52
C TYR A 190 6.92 11.21 4.78
N ASN A 191 7.70 11.29 5.86
CA ASN A 191 7.35 11.96 7.11
C ASN A 191 6.01 11.51 7.70
N TYR A 192 5.67 10.22 7.58
CA TYR A 192 4.48 9.68 8.23
C TYR A 192 4.68 9.51 9.74
N PRO A 193 3.64 9.70 10.56
CA PRO A 193 3.74 9.48 11.99
C PRO A 193 3.89 7.98 12.30
N LEU A 194 4.76 7.66 13.26
CA LEU A 194 4.93 6.30 13.77
C LEU A 194 3.75 5.82 14.62
N THR A 195 2.75 6.66 14.89
CA THR A 195 1.53 6.24 15.57
C THR A 195 0.50 5.70 14.57
N PRO A 196 -0.09 4.52 14.81
CA PRO A 196 -1.19 4.02 13.98
C PRO A 196 -2.35 5.00 13.91
N LEU A 197 -3.10 4.95 12.81
CA LEU A 197 -4.31 5.74 12.67
C LEU A 197 -5.31 5.30 13.73
N LYS A 198 -5.63 6.20 14.66
CA LYS A 198 -6.83 6.05 15.48
C LYS A 198 -8.00 6.59 14.68
N ASN A 199 -9.01 5.77 14.43
CA ASN A 199 -10.28 6.30 13.94
C ASN A 199 -10.86 7.18 15.05
N LYS A 200 -11.06 8.47 14.74
CA LYS A 200 -11.87 9.37 15.58
C LYS A 200 -13.33 8.94 15.52
#